data_AF-A0A2Z6M868-F1
#
_entry.id   AF-A0A2Z6M868-F1
#
_cell.length_a   1.000
_cell.length_b   1.000
_cell.length_c   1.000
_cell.angle_alpha   90.00
_cell.angle_beta   90.00
_cell.angle_gamma   90.00
#
_symmetry.space_group_name_H-M   'P 1'
#
loop_
_entity.id
_entity.type
_entity.pdbx_description
1 polymer ?
#
loop_
_entity_poly.entity_id
_entity_poly.type
_entity_poly.pdbx_seq_one_letter_code
_entity_poly.pdbx_strand_id
1 'polypeptide(L)'
;MSKIISFDEGSKTLQKGIKKLQNILEGLPEPNFTPEQHIMLYTTVYDMCTQKPPRNYPGELYNMYKETCQEYIISKVYEEMDKEIMDAISAMVDRNQAGEQVDQSFALNTLDLYLELKECTRKIKEKVISVKLVLIWR
;
A
#
# COMPACT_ATOMS: atom_id res chain seq x y z
N MET A 1 -29.94 8.03 12.46
CA MET A 1 -29.45 9.43 12.41
C MET A 1 -27.95 9.31 12.16
N SER A 2 -27.42 9.72 10.99
CA SER A 2 -25.98 9.57 10.72
C SER A 2 -25.22 10.47 11.68
N LYS A 3 -24.20 9.92 12.33
CA LYS A 3 -23.34 10.67 13.24
C LYS A 3 -22.45 11.56 12.39
N ILE A 4 -22.30 12.83 12.75
CA ILE A 4 -21.27 13.68 12.12
C ILE A 4 -19.92 13.27 12.70
N ILE A 5 -19.05 12.73 11.86
CA ILE A 5 -17.70 12.26 12.16
C ILE A 5 -16.72 13.26 11.53
N SER A 6 -15.77 13.75 12.34
CA SER A 6 -14.67 14.57 11.83
C SER A 6 -13.64 13.72 11.09
N PHE A 7 -12.84 14.33 10.20
CA PHE A 7 -11.78 13.58 9.51
C PHE A 7 -10.79 12.93 10.47
N ASP A 8 -10.40 13.62 11.54
CA ASP A 8 -9.46 13.10 12.54
C ASP A 8 -10.02 11.88 13.29
N GLU A 9 -11.28 11.94 13.74
CA GLU A 9 -11.96 10.82 14.41
C GLU A 9 -12.09 9.60 13.49
N GLY A 10 -12.55 9.85 12.26
CA GLY A 10 -12.76 8.81 11.26
C GLY A 10 -11.45 8.17 10.81
N SER A 11 -10.44 8.98 10.50
CA SER A 11 -9.10 8.52 10.11
C SER A 11 -8.46 7.67 11.20
N LYS A 12 -8.53 8.09 12.47
CA LYS A 12 -8.04 7.27 13.62
C LYS A 12 -8.72 5.91 13.70
N THR A 13 -10.03 5.86 13.42
CA THR A 13 -10.80 4.61 13.41
C THR A 13 -10.34 3.70 12.28
N LEU A 14 -10.17 4.25 11.08
CA LEU A 14 -9.73 3.51 9.89
C LEU A 14 -8.28 3.05 10.01
N GLN A 15 -7.37 3.88 10.53
CA GLN A 15 -5.97 3.52 10.78
C GLN A 15 -5.84 2.36 11.76
N LYS A 16 -6.69 2.25 12.78
CA LYS A 16 -6.72 1.07 13.66
C LYS A 16 -7.12 -0.19 12.89
N GLY A 17 -8.13 -0.09 12.03
CA GLY A 17 -8.54 -1.19 11.14
C GLY A 17 -7.41 -1.61 10.18
N ILE A 18 -6.76 -0.65 9.54
CA ILE A 18 -5.60 -0.86 8.67
C ILE A 18 -4.49 -1.59 9.42
N LYS A 19 -4.12 -1.11 10.62
CA LYS A 19 -3.05 -1.71 11.42
C LYS A 19 -3.36 -3.16 11.79
N LYS A 20 -4.61 -3.44 12.16
CA LYS A 20 -5.09 -4.80 12.42
C LYS A 20 -4.98 -5.68 11.18
N LEU A 21 -5.41 -5.18 10.01
CA LEU A 21 -5.29 -5.90 8.74
C LEU A 21 -3.82 -6.20 8.41
N GLN A 22 -2.93 -5.23 8.57
CA GLN A 22 -1.49 -5.44 8.39
C GLN A 22 -0.98 -6.54 9.32
N ASN A 23 -1.30 -6.50 10.61
CA ASN A 23 -0.86 -7.55 11.54
C ASN A 23 -1.33 -8.96 11.10
N ILE A 24 -2.57 -9.08 10.59
CA ILE A 24 -3.10 -10.36 10.07
C ILE A 24 -2.32 -10.81 8.83
N LEU A 25 -2.07 -9.91 7.87
CA LEU A 25 -1.31 -10.21 6.65
C LEU A 25 0.13 -10.66 6.95
N GLU A 26 0.75 -10.07 7.97
CA GLU A 26 2.10 -10.38 8.41
C GLU A 26 2.18 -11.60 9.34
N GLY A 27 1.06 -12.29 9.58
CA GLY A 27 1.00 -13.47 10.46
C GLY A 27 1.28 -13.19 11.93
N LEU A 28 1.17 -11.93 12.37
CA LEU A 28 1.31 -11.54 13.77
C LEU A 28 0.10 -12.02 14.60
N PRO A 29 0.25 -12.21 15.93
CA PRO A 29 -0.84 -12.66 16.79
C PRO A 29 -1.94 -11.59 16.91
N GLU A 30 -2.86 -11.60 15.96
CA GLU A 30 -3.98 -10.67 15.84
C GLU A 30 -5.24 -11.46 15.48
N PRO A 31 -6.35 -11.34 16.24
CA PRO A 31 -7.58 -12.04 15.91
C PRO A 31 -8.16 -11.51 14.59
N ASN A 32 -8.89 -12.36 13.87
CA ASN A 32 -9.65 -11.92 12.69
C ASN A 32 -10.67 -10.83 13.04
N PHE A 33 -11.09 -10.07 12.03
CA PHE A 33 -12.16 -9.09 12.20
C PHE A 33 -13.47 -9.77 12.61
N THR A 34 -14.13 -9.20 13.61
CA THR A 34 -15.52 -9.56 13.91
C THR A 34 -16.48 -8.85 12.94
N PRO A 35 -17.71 -9.36 12.73
CA PRO A 35 -18.71 -8.67 11.93
C PRO A 35 -18.98 -7.24 12.40
N GLU A 36 -18.98 -7.01 13.71
CA GLU A 36 -19.20 -5.68 14.31
C GLU A 36 -18.06 -4.72 13.93
N GLN A 37 -16.81 -5.18 13.94
CA GLN A 37 -15.66 -4.38 13.52
C GLN A 37 -15.72 -4.05 12.03
N HIS A 38 -16.10 -5.02 11.19
CA HIS A 38 -16.25 -4.81 9.75
C HIS A 38 -17.35 -3.78 9.45
N ILE A 39 -18.52 -3.93 10.09
CA ILE A 39 -19.64 -2.98 9.96
C ILE A 39 -19.21 -1.59 10.44
N MET A 40 -18.53 -1.49 11.59
CA MET A 40 -18.05 -0.21 12.13
C MET A 40 -17.14 0.52 11.13
N LEU A 41 -16.16 -0.17 10.53
CA LEU A 41 -15.25 0.44 9.55
C LEU A 41 -16.01 0.88 8.30
N TYR A 42 -16.89 0.02 7.76
CA TYR A 42 -17.70 0.33 6.59
C TYR A 42 -18.61 1.54 6.85
N THR A 43 -19.36 1.55 7.95
CA THR A 43 -20.24 2.65 8.34
C THR A 43 -19.46 3.93 8.55
N THR A 44 -18.26 3.87 9.12
CA THR A 44 -17.39 5.06 9.27
C THR A 44 -17.06 5.68 7.91
N VAL A 45 -16.63 4.88 6.93
CA VAL A 45 -16.37 5.37 5.57
C VAL A 45 -17.65 5.93 4.94
N TYR A 46 -18.74 5.18 5.04
CA TYR A 46 -20.04 5.58 4.47
C TYR A 46 -20.52 6.93 5.02
N ASP A 47 -20.54 7.09 6.35
CA ASP A 47 -21.00 8.32 7.01
C ASP A 47 -20.10 9.51 6.62
N MET A 48 -18.78 9.34 6.63
CA MET A 48 -17.83 10.40 6.24
C MET A 48 -17.96 10.81 4.76
N CYS A 49 -18.31 9.87 3.87
CA CYS A 49 -18.53 10.15 2.46
C CYS A 49 -19.90 10.78 2.18
N THR A 50 -20.93 10.43 2.95
CA THR A 50 -22.31 10.87 2.73
C THR A 50 -22.75 12.06 3.59
N GLN A 51 -21.90 12.52 4.52
CA GLN A 51 -22.06 13.79 5.23
C GLN A 51 -22.26 14.97 4.26
N LYS A 52 -22.93 16.03 4.72
CA LYS A 52 -23.09 17.25 3.90
C LYS A 52 -21.80 18.08 3.90
N PRO A 53 -21.48 18.76 2.78
CA PRO A 53 -20.41 19.77 2.76
C PRO A 53 -20.58 20.81 3.88
N PRO A 54 -19.49 21.32 4.47
CA PRO A 54 -18.08 21.08 4.13
C PRO A 54 -17.46 19.89 4.89
N ARG A 55 -18.28 18.98 5.44
CA ARG A 55 -17.83 17.90 6.32
C ARG A 55 -17.84 16.53 5.63
N ASN A 56 -17.86 16.47 4.31
CA ASN A 56 -17.66 15.23 3.57
C ASN A 56 -16.19 15.08 3.20
N TYR A 57 -15.67 13.85 3.34
CA TYR A 57 -14.23 13.59 3.18
C TYR A 57 -13.87 12.51 2.15
N PRO A 58 -14.60 12.31 1.03
CA PRO A 58 -14.30 11.22 0.12
C PRO A 58 -12.90 11.35 -0.51
N GLY A 59 -12.45 12.58 -0.80
CA GLY A 59 -11.13 12.83 -1.38
C GLY A 59 -9.99 12.54 -0.40
N GLU A 60 -10.12 13.02 0.83
CA GLU A 60 -9.14 12.82 1.89
C GLU A 60 -9.06 11.35 2.29
N LEU A 61 -10.18 10.64 2.35
CA LEU A 61 -10.22 9.19 2.59
C LEU A 61 -9.55 8.40 1.46
N TYR A 62 -9.79 8.76 0.21
CA TYR A 62 -9.14 8.11 -0.93
C TYR A 62 -7.62 8.34 -0.92
N ASN A 63 -7.18 9.55 -0.62
CA ASN A 63 -5.75 9.85 -0.50
C ASN A 63 -5.10 9.06 0.64
N MET A 64 -5.74 8.99 1.80
CA MET A 64 -5.26 8.19 2.93
C MET A 64 -5.18 6.70 2.58
N TYR A 65 -6.20 6.14 1.94
CA TYR A 65 -6.18 4.75 1.44
C TYR A 65 -4.98 4.52 0.50
N LYS A 66 -4.84 5.40 -0.51
CA LYS A 66 -3.77 5.31 -1.49
C LYS A 66 -2.40 5.35 -0.83
N GLU A 67 -2.15 6.30 0.06
CA GLU A 67 -0.87 6.45 0.76
C GLU A 67 -0.57 5.25 1.65
N THR A 68 -1.56 4.74 2.40
CA THR A 68 -1.40 3.55 3.23
C THR A 68 -1.02 2.31 2.41
N CYS A 69 -1.74 2.04 1.32
CA CYS A 69 -1.45 0.90 0.44
C CYS A 69 -0.05 1.02 -0.17
N GLN A 70 0.31 2.23 -0.61
CA GLN A 70 1.63 2.53 -1.16
C GLN A 70 2.75 2.26 -0.15
N GLU A 71 2.60 2.75 1.08
CA GLU A 71 3.57 2.51 2.16
C GLU A 71 3.74 1.02 2.46
N TYR A 72 2.64 0.28 2.53
CA TYR A 72 2.68 -1.16 2.77
C TYR A 72 3.38 -1.92 1.63
N ILE A 73 2.98 -1.67 0.37
CA ILE A 73 3.58 -2.33 -0.80
C ILE A 73 5.09 -2.06 -0.85
N ILE A 74 5.54 -0.84 -0.58
CA ILE A 74 6.97 -0.51 -0.62
C ILE A 74 7.73 -1.19 0.51
N SER A 75 7.26 -1.03 1.75
CA SER A 75 8.02 -1.43 2.94
C SER A 75 7.99 -2.93 3.19
N LYS A 76 6.98 -3.64 2.66
CA LYS A 76 6.80 -5.07 2.89
C LYS A 76 7.00 -5.87 1.62
N VAL A 77 6.09 -5.67 0.65
CA VAL A 77 6.05 -6.50 -0.56
C VAL A 77 7.30 -6.30 -1.43
N TYR A 78 7.67 -5.05 -1.71
CA TYR A 78 8.83 -4.77 -2.56
C TYR A 78 10.14 -5.21 -1.88
N GLU A 79 10.37 -4.86 -0.61
CA GLU A 79 11.60 -5.23 0.10
C GLU A 79 11.80 -6.75 0.19
N GLU A 80 10.73 -7.52 0.36
CA GLU A 80 10.79 -8.99 0.37
C GLU A 80 11.04 -9.58 -1.02
N MET A 81 10.36 -9.08 -2.05
CA MET A 81 10.45 -9.61 -3.41
C MET A 81 11.69 -9.15 -4.18
N ASP A 82 12.26 -7.98 -3.85
CA ASP A 82 13.37 -7.36 -4.58
C ASP A 82 14.56 -8.30 -4.75
N LYS A 83 14.96 -8.95 -3.65
CA LYS A 83 16.07 -9.88 -3.66
C LYS A 83 15.77 -11.12 -4.51
N GLU A 84 14.61 -11.74 -4.31
CA GLU A 84 14.25 -12.98 -5.00
C GLU A 84 14.12 -12.77 -6.52
N ILE A 85 13.54 -11.65 -6.93
CA ILE A 85 13.41 -11.29 -8.34
C ILE A 85 14.80 -11.05 -8.95
N MET A 86 15.68 -10.32 -8.27
CA MET A 86 17.03 -10.05 -8.76
C MET A 86 17.90 -11.31 -8.86
N ASP A 87 17.78 -12.23 -7.88
CA ASP A 87 18.46 -13.53 -7.90
C ASP A 87 17.92 -14.40 -9.07
N ALA A 88 16.60 -14.42 -9.27
CA ALA A 88 15.97 -15.17 -10.37
C ALA A 88 16.35 -14.61 -11.75
N ILE A 89 16.39 -13.29 -11.91
CA ILE A 89 16.81 -12.63 -13.16
C ILE A 89 18.28 -12.95 -13.45
N SER A 90 19.16 -12.86 -12.44
CA SER A 90 20.59 -13.23 -12.58
C SER A 90 20.73 -14.68 -13.07
N ALA A 91 20.01 -15.60 -12.44
CA ALA A 91 20.01 -17.01 -12.84
C ALA A 91 19.42 -17.28 -14.23
N MET A 92 18.45 -16.48 -14.70
CA MET A 92 17.96 -16.57 -16.08
C MET A 92 19.02 -16.11 -17.09
N VAL A 93 19.77 -15.05 -16.77
CA VAL A 93 20.85 -14.53 -17.61
C VAL A 93 21.98 -15.55 -17.72
N ASP A 94 22.40 -16.14 -16.60
CA ASP A 94 23.50 -17.13 -16.57
C ASP A 94 23.16 -18.37 -17.42
N ARG A 95 21.93 -18.89 -17.32
CA ARG A 95 21.47 -20.03 -18.14
C ARG A 95 21.43 -19.70 -19.63
N ASN A 96 20.94 -18.51 -19.98
CA ASN A 96 20.94 -18.05 -21.37
C ASN A 96 22.38 -17.91 -21.91
N GLN A 97 23.34 -17.44 -21.09
CA GLN A 97 24.76 -17.37 -21.47
C GLN A 97 25.41 -18.76 -21.60
N ALA A 98 24.95 -19.75 -20.84
CA ALA A 98 25.39 -21.14 -20.95
C ALA A 98 24.81 -21.88 -22.18
N GLY A 99 23.92 -21.24 -22.94
CA GLY A 99 23.29 -21.80 -24.15
C GLY A 99 22.01 -22.60 -23.89
N GLU A 100 21.42 -22.50 -22.68
CA GLU A 100 20.12 -23.10 -22.39
C GLU A 100 18.98 -22.30 -23.05
N GLN A 101 17.93 -22.99 -23.49
CA GLN A 101 16.72 -22.32 -23.96
C GLN A 101 15.91 -21.79 -22.79
N VAL A 102 15.84 -20.46 -22.69
CA VAL A 102 15.01 -19.74 -21.72
C VAL A 102 13.86 -19.07 -22.46
N ASP A 103 12.64 -19.16 -21.91
CA ASP A 103 11.50 -18.37 -22.41
C ASP A 103 11.73 -16.88 -22.12
N GLN A 104 12.13 -16.17 -23.17
CA GLN A 104 12.43 -14.74 -23.11
C GLN A 104 11.18 -13.89 -22.85
N SER A 105 9.99 -14.35 -23.26
CA SER A 105 8.75 -13.60 -23.04
C SER A 105 8.41 -13.55 -21.55
N PHE A 106 8.59 -14.68 -20.85
CA PHE A 106 8.39 -14.74 -19.40
C PHE A 106 9.38 -13.84 -18.65
N ALA A 107 10.66 -13.85 -19.02
CA ALA A 107 11.68 -13.00 -18.41
C ALA A 107 11.40 -11.50 -18.63
N LEU A 108 11.02 -11.12 -19.86
CA LEU A 108 10.70 -9.73 -20.20
C LEU A 108 9.45 -9.21 -19.47
N ASN A 109 8.38 -10.00 -19.40
CA ASN A 109 7.17 -9.61 -18.68
C ASN A 109 7.42 -9.49 -17.16
N THR A 110 8.27 -10.36 -16.61
CA THR A 110 8.67 -10.30 -15.19
C THR A 110 9.51 -9.05 -14.91
N LEU A 111 10.45 -8.73 -15.81
CA LEU A 111 11.29 -7.55 -15.70
C LEU A 111 10.47 -6.25 -15.81
N ASP A 112 9.53 -6.20 -16.75
CA ASP A 112 8.65 -5.04 -16.95
C ASP A 112 7.83 -4.74 -15.68
N LEU A 113 7.17 -5.75 -15.12
CA LEU A 113 6.43 -5.64 -13.87
C LEU A 113 7.32 -5.19 -12.69
N TYR A 114 8.53 -5.73 -12.58
CA TYR A 114 9.48 -5.33 -11.53
C TYR A 114 9.95 -3.87 -11.70
N LEU A 115 10.21 -3.42 -12.93
CA LEU A 115 10.60 -2.04 -13.21
C LEU A 115 9.46 -1.06 -12.92
N GLU A 116 8.22 -1.40 -13.25
CA GLU A 116 7.04 -0.61 -12.90
C GLU A 116 6.90 -0.46 -11.37
N LEU A 117 7.06 -1.57 -10.63
CA LEU A 117 7.06 -1.55 -9.16
C LEU A 117 8.19 -0.69 -8.60
N LYS A 118 9.41 -0.81 -9.14
CA LYS A 118 10.57 0.00 -8.73
C LYS A 118 10.37 1.48 -9.00
N GLU A 119 9.80 1.84 -10.15
CA GLU A 119 9.51 3.24 -10.47
C GLU A 119 8.41 3.81 -9.57
N CYS A 120 7.38 3.01 -9.26
CA CYS A 120 6.36 3.35 -8.27
C CYS A 120 7.01 3.68 -6.91
N THR A 121 7.89 2.79 -6.43
CA THR A 121 8.65 2.98 -5.18
C THR A 121 9.50 4.25 -5.18
N ARG A 122 10.20 4.53 -6.28
CA ARG A 122 11.04 5.74 -6.42
C ARG A 122 10.21 7.02 -6.31
N LYS A 123 9.12 7.13 -7.08
CA LYS A 123 8.22 8.30 -7.06
C LYS A 123 7.67 8.58 -5.66
N ILE A 124 7.42 7.54 -4.88
CA ILE A 124 6.90 7.67 -3.51
C ILE A 124 8.00 8.10 -2.53
N LYS A 125 9.21 7.52 -2.60
CA LYS A 125 10.35 7.95 -1.78
C LYS A 125 10.67 9.44 -2.00
N GLU A 126 10.64 9.90 -3.25
CA GLU A 126 10.81 11.31 -3.60
C GLU A 126 9.72 12.19 -2.95
N LYS A 127 8.44 11.82 -3.06
CA LYS A 127 7.32 12.55 -2.42
C LYS A 127 7.48 12.64 -0.89
N VAL A 128 7.87 11.54 -0.24
CA VAL A 128 8.09 11.51 1.22
C VAL A 128 9.25 12.42 1.64
N ILE A 129 10.36 12.39 0.90
CA ILE A 129 11.50 13.29 1.14
C ILE A 129 11.08 14.74 0.95
N SER A 130 10.34 15.07 -0.11
CA SER A 130 9.83 16.43 -0.36
C SER A 130 8.93 16.91 0.78
N VAL A 131 8.00 16.09 1.28
CA VAL A 131 7.14 16.44 2.42
C VAL A 131 7.95 16.65 3.70
N LYS A 132 8.90 15.77 4.01
CA LYS A 132 9.77 15.91 5.18
C LYS A 132 10.63 17.16 5.13
N LEU A 133 11.21 17.49 3.96
CA LEU A 133 11.96 18.73 3.78
C LEU A 133 11.08 19.95 3.99
N VAL A 134 9.87 19.99 3.43
CA VAL A 134 8.92 21.10 3.64
C VAL A 134 8.56 21.30 5.12
N LEU A 135 8.49 20.22 5.91
CA LEU A 135 8.21 20.28 7.35
C LEU A 135 9.42 20.69 8.19
N ILE A 136 10.66 20.43 7.73
CA ILE A 136 11.90 20.85 8.42
C ILE A 136 12.18 22.35 8.20
N TRP A 137 11.75 22.90 7.06
CA TRP A 137 11.94 24.31 6.69
C TRP A 137 10.72 25.21 7.00
N ARG A 138 9.85 24.78 7.93
CA ARG A 138 8.75 25.56 8.51
C ARG A 138 8.92 25.66 10.02
#